data_AF-A0A1E7IRK8-F1
#
_entry.id   AF-A0A1E7IRK8-F1
#
_cell.length_a   1.000
_cell.length_b   1.000
_cell.length_c   1.000
_cell.angle_alpha   90.00
_cell.angle_beta   90.00
_cell.angle_gamma   90.00
#
_symmetry.space_group_name_H-M   'P 1'
#
loop_
_entity.id
_entity.type
_entity.pdbx_description
1 polymer ?
#
loop_
_entity_poly.entity_id
_entity_poly.type
_entity_poly.pdbx_seq_one_letter_code
_entity_poly.pdbx_strand_id
1 'polypeptide(L)'
;MDNFKTINDSFGHQAGDRVLRDLAGCLTRSVRKADIVARYGGDEFAILLPETDMEMAKMLMKRISHTIKNHAFEWRSERIKIEISHGISTAAEIEKEQNEEELIHKADSALYHMKQSRNILRAASNDLNFHRSPLNGDTRAESPADCRLKGNRGPGEMS
;
A
#
# COMPACT_ATOMS: atom_id res chain seq x y z
N MET A 1 -2.04 12.76 -0.39
CA MET A 1 -2.11 11.35 -0.85
C MET A 1 -0.70 10.90 -1.18
N ASP A 2 -0.38 9.61 -1.15
CA ASP A 2 0.98 9.22 -1.46
C ASP A 2 1.21 9.06 -2.97
N ASN A 3 2.34 9.57 -3.46
CA ASN A 3 2.77 9.43 -4.86
C ASN A 3 1.77 9.99 -5.88
N PHE A 4 0.98 11.02 -5.54
CA PHE A 4 0.00 11.58 -6.45
C PHE A 4 0.60 12.10 -7.76
N LYS A 5 1.77 12.74 -7.69
CA LYS A 5 2.50 13.18 -8.89
C LYS A 5 2.81 12.01 -9.82
N THR A 6 3.25 10.86 -9.29
CA THR A 6 3.49 9.65 -10.08
C THR A 6 2.23 9.16 -10.79
N ILE A 7 1.06 9.25 -10.14
CA ILE A 7 -0.23 8.91 -10.76
C ILE A 7 -0.52 9.86 -11.93
N ASN A 8 -0.37 11.17 -11.73
CA ASN A 8 -0.57 12.16 -12.80
C ASN A 8 0.41 11.96 -13.96
N ASP A 9 1.69 11.72 -13.66
CA ASP A 9 2.72 11.54 -14.68
C ASP A 9 2.50 10.24 -15.48
N SER A 10 1.94 9.19 -14.85
CA SER A 10 1.70 7.88 -15.50
C SER A 10 0.38 7.80 -16.25
N PHE A 11 -0.70 8.39 -15.71
CA PHE A 11 -2.07 8.22 -16.21
C PHE A 11 -2.73 9.52 -16.70
N GLY A 12 -2.05 10.66 -16.53
CA GLY A 12 -2.54 11.99 -16.86
C GLY A 12 -3.38 12.63 -15.75
N HIS A 13 -3.51 13.96 -15.80
CA HIS A 13 -4.24 14.75 -14.79
C HIS A 13 -5.72 14.34 -14.65
N GLN A 14 -6.38 13.93 -15.74
CA GLN A 14 -7.78 13.46 -15.67
C GLN A 14 -7.94 12.20 -14.81
N ALA A 15 -6.95 11.31 -14.83
CA ALA A 15 -6.92 10.13 -13.97
C ALA A 15 -6.73 10.56 -12.51
N GLY A 16 -5.83 11.51 -12.26
CA GLY A 16 -5.64 12.10 -10.94
C GLY A 16 -6.91 12.72 -10.37
N ASP A 17 -7.64 13.51 -11.16
CA ASP A 17 -8.90 14.13 -10.74
C ASP A 17 -9.98 13.09 -10.46
N ARG A 18 -10.02 12.00 -11.22
CA ARG A 18 -10.91 10.88 -10.94
C ARG A 18 -10.56 10.21 -9.61
N VAL A 19 -9.27 9.92 -9.40
CA VAL A 19 -8.75 9.34 -8.17
C VAL A 19 -9.11 10.20 -6.95
N LEU A 20 -8.95 11.52 -7.03
CA LEU A 20 -9.27 12.43 -5.93
C LEU A 20 -10.78 12.43 -5.60
N ARG A 21 -11.65 12.34 -6.61
CA ARG A 21 -13.10 12.21 -6.41
C ARG A 21 -13.47 10.89 -5.73
N ASP A 22 -12.88 9.79 -6.18
CA ASP A 22 -13.14 8.46 -5.61
C ASP A 22 -12.63 8.39 -4.16
N LEU A 23 -11.47 9.01 -3.89
CA LEU A 23 -10.91 9.14 -2.54
C LEU A 23 -11.83 9.95 -1.64
N ALA A 24 -12.29 11.13 -2.09
CA ALA A 24 -13.23 11.96 -1.33
C ALA A 24 -14.53 11.19 -1.00
N GLY A 25 -15.03 10.40 -1.95
CA GLY A 25 -16.17 9.51 -1.73
C GLY A 25 -15.90 8.44 -0.66
N CYS A 26 -14.71 7.83 -0.69
CA CYS A 26 -14.30 6.85 0.32
C CYS A 26 -14.21 7.46 1.72
N LEU A 27 -13.61 8.65 1.83
CA LEU A 27 -13.50 9.36 3.10
C LEU A 27 -14.88 9.72 3.65
N THR A 28 -15.74 10.33 2.83
CA THR A 28 -17.08 10.78 3.23
C THR A 28 -17.97 9.63 3.68
N ARG A 29 -17.88 8.45 3.03
CA ARG A 29 -18.63 7.24 3.46
C ARG A 29 -18.04 6.58 4.71
N SER A 30 -16.80 6.88 5.03
CA SER A 30 -16.11 6.29 6.18
C SER A 30 -16.40 7.05 7.47
N VAL A 31 -16.74 8.32 7.42
CA VAL A 31 -16.94 9.16 8.62
C VAL A 31 -18.41 9.27 9.02
N ARG A 32 -18.68 9.79 10.22
CA ARG A 32 -20.03 10.08 10.73
C ARG A 32 -20.55 11.40 10.13
N LYS A 33 -21.85 11.64 10.25
CA LYS A 33 -22.48 12.90 9.80
C LYS A 33 -21.96 14.14 10.54
N ALA A 34 -21.51 13.99 11.79
CA ALA A 34 -20.94 15.06 12.60
C ALA A 34 -19.46 15.36 12.25
N ASP A 35 -18.79 14.43 11.59
CA ASP A 35 -17.39 14.58 11.20
C ASP A 35 -17.31 15.40 9.91
N ILE A 36 -16.24 16.18 9.76
CA ILE A 36 -16.05 17.05 8.58
C ILE A 36 -14.88 16.53 7.76
N VAL A 37 -15.11 16.24 6.48
CA VAL A 37 -14.04 15.95 5.51
C VAL A 37 -13.81 17.18 4.66
N ALA A 38 -12.57 17.68 4.65
CA ALA A 38 -12.17 18.82 3.86
C ALA A 38 -11.00 18.46 2.94
N ARG A 39 -11.00 19.03 1.74
CA ARG A 39 -9.81 19.02 0.88
C ARG A 39 -8.96 20.23 1.28
N TYR A 40 -7.83 19.95 1.92
CA TYR A 40 -6.93 20.98 2.47
C TYR A 40 -6.01 21.54 1.38
N GLY A 41 -5.59 20.70 0.43
CA GLY A 41 -4.67 21.07 -0.63
C GLY A 41 -4.93 20.32 -1.95
N GLY A 42 -3.95 20.32 -2.84
CA GLY A 42 -4.04 19.66 -4.15
C GLY A 42 -4.41 18.19 -4.03
N ASP A 43 -3.72 17.43 -3.19
CA ASP A 43 -3.98 16.01 -2.94
C ASP A 43 -4.09 15.68 -1.45
N GLU A 44 -4.29 16.71 -0.63
CA GLU A 44 -4.32 16.63 0.83
C GLU A 44 -5.75 16.78 1.34
N PHE A 45 -6.09 15.93 2.31
CA PHE A 45 -7.40 15.89 2.94
C PHE A 45 -7.23 15.97 4.46
N ALA A 46 -8.11 16.74 5.10
CA ALA A 46 -8.23 16.84 6.53
C ALA A 46 -9.58 16.25 6.98
N ILE A 47 -9.60 15.64 8.16
CA ILE A 47 -10.82 15.15 8.79
C ILE A 47 -10.89 15.73 10.20
N LEU A 48 -11.93 16.52 10.47
CA LEU A 48 -12.22 17.00 11.83
C LEU A 48 -13.16 16.00 12.50
N LEU A 49 -12.79 15.58 13.71
CA LEU A 49 -13.48 14.56 14.49
C LEU A 49 -13.95 15.14 15.83
N PRO A 50 -15.13 15.78 15.88
CA PRO A 50 -15.69 16.25 17.15
C PRO A 50 -15.86 15.10 18.15
N GLU A 51 -15.67 15.40 19.44
CA GLU A 51 -15.92 14.45 20.54
C GLU A 51 -15.24 13.08 20.35
N THR A 52 -14.06 13.08 19.74
CA THR A 52 -13.33 11.85 19.39
C THR A 52 -11.96 11.87 20.05
N ASP A 53 -11.66 10.83 20.81
CA ASP A 53 -10.34 10.65 21.43
C ASP A 53 -9.32 10.04 20.45
N MET A 54 -8.07 9.98 20.89
CA MET A 54 -6.95 9.47 20.10
C MET A 54 -7.14 8.00 19.67
N GLU A 55 -7.73 7.15 20.52
CA GLU A 55 -7.88 5.73 20.21
C GLU A 55 -8.97 5.52 19.14
N MET A 56 -10.11 6.21 19.29
CA MET A 56 -11.18 6.23 18.30
C MET A 56 -10.70 6.81 16.96
N ALA A 57 -9.91 7.89 16.99
CA ALA A 57 -9.31 8.45 15.78
C ALA A 57 -8.37 7.46 15.08
N LYS A 58 -7.52 6.75 15.84
CA LYS A 58 -6.65 5.70 15.30
C LYS A 58 -7.43 4.55 14.69
N MET A 59 -8.51 4.09 15.34
CA MET A 59 -9.38 3.05 14.80
C MET A 59 -10.05 3.48 13.49
N LEU A 60 -10.55 4.73 13.45
CA LEU A 60 -11.13 5.31 12.24
C LEU A 60 -10.10 5.35 11.10
N MET A 61 -8.89 5.85 11.37
CA MET A 61 -7.84 5.93 10.36
C MET A 61 -7.39 4.56 9.86
N LYS A 62 -7.29 3.54 10.73
CA LYS A 62 -7.04 2.16 10.31
C LYS A 62 -8.12 1.65 9.34
N ARG A 63 -9.40 1.91 9.63
CA ARG A 63 -10.52 1.54 8.76
C ARG A 63 -10.48 2.28 7.43
N ILE A 64 -10.19 3.58 7.43
CA ILE A 64 -10.05 4.39 6.22
C ILE A 64 -8.91 3.85 5.35
N SER A 65 -7.73 3.63 5.94
CA SER A 65 -6.57 3.09 5.23
C SER A 65 -6.85 1.71 4.62
N HIS A 66 -7.54 0.84 5.35
CA HIS A 66 -7.98 -0.45 4.83
C HIS A 66 -8.99 -0.32 3.67
N THR A 67 -9.95 0.59 3.81
CA THR A 67 -10.96 0.87 2.78
C THR A 67 -10.32 1.37 1.49
N ILE A 68 -9.40 2.34 1.59
CA ILE A 68 -8.68 2.89 0.44
C ILE A 68 -7.81 1.82 -0.22
N LYS A 69 -7.06 1.04 0.57
CA LYS A 69 -6.20 -0.03 0.04
C LYS A 69 -6.98 -1.07 -0.76
N ASN A 70 -8.20 -1.38 -0.32
CA ASN A 70 -9.05 -2.38 -0.97
C ASN A 70 -9.99 -1.80 -2.03
N HIS A 71 -10.11 -0.47 -2.11
CA HIS A 71 -10.90 0.18 -3.14
C HIS A 71 -10.31 -0.08 -4.53
N ALA A 72 -11.17 -0.27 -5.52
CA ALA A 72 -10.80 -0.40 -6.91
C ALA A 72 -10.81 0.99 -7.56
N PHE A 73 -9.71 1.73 -7.43
CA PHE A 73 -9.52 2.95 -8.21
C PHE A 73 -9.21 2.53 -9.65
N GLU A 74 -10.13 2.79 -10.56
CA GLU A 74 -10.02 2.33 -11.95
C GLU A 74 -9.99 3.52 -12.92
N TRP A 75 -9.07 3.45 -13.89
CA TRP A 75 -8.97 4.39 -14.98
C TRP A 75 -8.72 3.64 -16.28
N ARG A 76 -9.64 3.78 -17.25
CA ARG A 76 -9.54 3.11 -18.57
C ARG A 76 -9.26 1.60 -18.48
N SER A 77 -9.94 0.91 -17.55
CA SER A 77 -9.79 -0.54 -17.29
C SER A 77 -8.48 -0.96 -16.61
N GLU A 78 -7.66 0.00 -16.16
CA GLU A 78 -6.49 -0.27 -15.33
C GLU A 78 -6.75 0.08 -13.87
N ARG A 79 -6.28 -0.79 -12.96
CA ARG A 79 -6.40 -0.57 -11.52
C ARG A 79 -5.21 0.25 -11.00
N ILE A 80 -5.51 1.41 -10.44
CA ILE A 80 -4.56 2.28 -9.77
C ILE A 80 -4.50 1.89 -8.28
N LYS A 81 -3.29 1.54 -7.81
CA LYS A 81 -3.07 1.32 -6.38
C LYS A 81 -2.78 2.65 -5.71
N ILE A 82 -3.47 2.91 -4.60
CA ILE A 82 -3.33 4.14 -3.84
C ILE A 82 -3.00 3.81 -2.40
N GLU A 83 -2.09 4.59 -1.84
CA GLU A 83 -1.76 4.58 -0.43
C GLU A 83 -1.96 6.00 0.13
N ILE A 84 -2.27 6.08 1.42
CA ILE A 84 -2.37 7.34 2.13
C ILE A 84 -1.45 7.31 3.35
N SER A 85 -0.75 8.42 3.54
CA SER A 85 -0.14 8.76 4.81
C SER A 85 -1.07 9.73 5.55
N HIS A 86 -1.16 9.60 6.87
CA HIS A 86 -2.01 10.37 7.77
C HIS A 86 -1.25 10.71 9.06
N GLY A 87 -1.61 11.84 9.67
CA GLY A 87 -1.24 12.21 11.03
C GLY A 87 -2.50 12.47 11.85
N ILE A 88 -2.44 12.23 13.16
CA ILE A 88 -3.57 12.41 14.08
C ILE A 88 -3.07 13.26 15.24
N SER A 89 -3.84 14.26 15.62
CA SER A 89 -3.66 15.05 16.84
C SER A 89 -5.01 15.22 17.54
N THR A 90 -4.97 15.51 18.84
CA THR A 90 -6.17 15.70 19.66
C THR A 90 -6.06 16.94 20.54
N ALA A 91 -7.22 17.54 20.87
CA ALA A 91 -7.29 18.67 21.79
C ALA A 91 -6.73 18.39 23.19
N ALA A 92 -6.61 17.11 23.57
CA ALA A 92 -6.00 16.70 24.84
C ALA A 92 -4.47 16.86 24.85
N GLU A 93 -3.84 16.97 23.68
CA GLU A 93 -2.39 17.13 23.53
C GLU A 93 -1.93 18.59 23.47
N ILE A 94 -2.87 19.55 23.46
CA ILE A 94 -2.57 20.98 23.48
C ILE A 94 -2.88 21.59 24.86
N GLU A 95 -2.10 22.58 25.26
CA GLU A 95 -2.36 23.36 26.46
C GLU A 95 -3.59 24.27 26.25
N LYS A 96 -4.27 24.65 27.34
CA LYS A 96 -5.54 25.36 27.26
C LYS A 96 -5.43 26.75 26.61
N GLU A 97 -4.25 27.36 26.63
CA GLU A 97 -3.98 28.64 25.95
C GLU A 97 -3.55 28.49 24.49
N GLN A 98 -3.41 27.27 23.97
CA GLN A 98 -2.96 27.02 22.61
C GLN A 98 -4.11 27.01 21.61
N ASN A 99 -3.84 27.57 20.43
CA ASN A 99 -4.84 27.80 19.38
C ASN A 99 -4.98 26.58 18.44
N GLU A 100 -6.01 26.60 17.59
CA GLU A 100 -6.30 25.61 16.54
C GLU A 100 -5.11 25.29 15.61
N GLU A 101 -4.21 26.27 15.39
CA GLU A 101 -3.00 26.11 14.58
C GLU A 101 -2.05 25.04 15.14
N GLU A 102 -1.96 24.88 16.45
CA GLU A 102 -1.07 23.90 17.05
C GLU A 102 -1.57 22.46 16.87
N LEU A 103 -2.89 22.27 16.85
CA LEU A 103 -3.48 20.97 16.51
C LEU A 103 -3.14 20.56 15.10
N ILE A 104 -3.25 21.48 14.15
CA ILE A 104 -2.88 21.26 12.76
C ILE A 104 -1.38 20.94 12.67
N HIS A 105 -0.53 21.74 13.32
CA HIS A 105 0.92 21.53 13.32
C HIS A 105 1.32 20.16 13.91
N LYS A 106 0.68 19.72 14.99
CA LYS A 106 0.92 18.37 15.57
C LYS A 106 0.49 17.25 14.62
N ALA A 107 -0.67 17.40 13.95
CA ALA A 107 -1.12 16.44 12.95
C ALA A 107 -0.15 16.38 11.76
N ASP A 108 0.31 17.52 11.26
CA ASP A 108 1.27 17.61 10.16
C ASP A 108 2.62 17.01 10.53
N SER A 109 3.10 17.26 11.75
CA SER A 109 4.34 16.64 12.25
C SER A 109 4.22 15.12 12.29
N ALA A 110 3.10 14.59 12.82
CA ALA A 110 2.84 13.15 12.83
C ALA A 110 2.77 12.57 11.40
N LEU A 111 2.13 13.28 10.46
CA LEU A 111 2.08 12.91 9.05
C LEU A 111 3.47 12.87 8.43
N TYR A 112 4.29 13.89 8.71
CA TYR A 112 5.66 13.99 8.22
C TYR A 112 6.52 12.82 8.68
N HIS A 113 6.45 12.47 9.98
CA HIS A 113 7.14 11.31 10.53
C HIS A 113 6.74 10.02 9.81
N MET A 114 5.45 9.82 9.56
CA MET A 114 4.98 8.63 8.87
C MET A 114 5.46 8.57 7.40
N LYS A 115 5.44 9.71 6.69
CA LYS A 115 6.00 9.80 5.33
C LYS A 115 7.50 9.48 5.31
N GLN A 116 8.27 10.01 6.26
CA GLN A 116 9.69 9.69 6.39
C GLN A 116 9.93 8.19 6.63
N SER A 117 9.26 7.61 7.64
CA SER A 117 9.41 6.19 7.96
C SER A 117 9.08 5.31 6.75
N ARG A 118 8.03 5.64 6.01
CA ARG A 118 7.65 4.92 4.78
C ARG A 118 8.70 5.03 3.69
N ASN A 119 9.27 6.22 3.48
CA ASN A 119 10.34 6.42 2.51
C ASN A 119 11.60 5.61 2.86
N ILE A 120 11.96 5.55 4.14
CA ILE A 120 13.08 4.72 4.64
C ILE A 120 12.81 3.24 4.38
N LEU A 121 11.60 2.75 4.70
CA LEU A 121 11.22 1.35 4.44
C LEU A 121 11.25 1.01 2.95
N ARG A 122 10.84 1.93 2.07
CA ARG A 122 10.92 1.74 0.61
C ARG A 122 12.36 1.73 0.09
N ALA A 123 13.23 2.59 0.59
CA ALA A 123 14.65 2.59 0.24
C ALA A 123 15.31 1.25 0.62
N ALA A 124 15.12 0.81 1.87
CA ALA A 124 15.64 -0.48 2.35
C ALA A 124 15.11 -1.69 1.56
N SER A 125 13.85 -1.64 1.13
CA SER A 125 13.24 -2.71 0.30
C SER A 125 13.80 -2.74 -1.12
N ASN A 126 14.15 -1.58 -1.68
CA ASN A 126 14.82 -1.51 -2.99
C ASN A 126 16.25 -2.03 -2.93
N ASP A 127 16.98 -1.79 -1.84
CA ASP A 127 18.35 -2.26 -1.64
C ASP A 127 18.43 -3.79 -1.52
N LEU A 128 17.44 -4.43 -0.87
CA LEU A 128 17.36 -5.89 -0.75
C LEU A 128 17.06 -6.59 -2.08
N ASN A 129 16.39 -5.93 -3.03
CA ASN A 129 16.09 -6.51 -4.34
C ASN A 129 17.27 -6.49 -5.32
N PHE A 130 18.36 -5.76 -5.02
CA PHE A 130 19.54 -5.68 -5.89
C PHE A 130 20.55 -6.83 -5.70
N HIS A 131 20.34 -7.74 -4.72
CA HIS A 131 21.26 -8.83 -4.39
C HIS A 131 20.79 -10.24 -4.80
N ARG A 132 19.82 -10.37 -5.72
CA ARG A 132 19.50 -11.66 -6.35
C ARG A 132 19.76 -11.63 -7.86
N SER A 133 21.02 -11.78 -8.24
CA SER A 133 21.37 -12.31 -9.56
C SER A 133 21.30 -13.85 -9.55
N PRO A 134 20.91 -14.50 -10.65
CA PRO A 134 20.63 -15.93 -10.70
C PRO A 134 21.93 -16.73 -10.67
N LEU A 135 22.05 -17.65 -9.73
CA LEU A 135 23.04 -18.72 -9.85
C LEU A 135 22.55 -19.69 -10.92
N ASN A 136 23.04 -19.48 -12.15
CA ASN A 136 23.15 -20.55 -13.14
C ASN A 136 24.01 -21.66 -12.54
N GLY A 137 23.39 -22.80 -12.27
CA GLY A 137 24.06 -24.03 -11.89
C GLY A 137 23.65 -25.12 -12.86
N ASP A 138 24.41 -25.25 -13.95
CA ASP A 138 24.55 -26.50 -14.68
C ASP A 138 24.87 -27.63 -13.69
N THR A 139 24.01 -28.63 -13.61
CA THR A 139 24.42 -29.97 -13.17
C THR A 139 23.67 -31.00 -14.00
N ARG A 140 24.37 -31.47 -15.04
CA ARG A 140 24.16 -32.79 -15.64
C ARG A 140 24.06 -33.82 -14.50
N ALA A 141 22.89 -34.42 -14.33
CA ALA A 141 22.74 -35.63 -13.55
C ALA A 141 23.03 -36.82 -14.48
N GLU A 142 24.26 -37.32 -14.41
CA GLU A 142 24.60 -38.66 -14.88
C GLU A 142 23.79 -39.69 -14.06
N SER A 143 23.19 -40.64 -14.77
CA SER A 143 22.48 -41.79 -14.20
C SER A 143 23.47 -42.94 -13.98
N PRO A 144 23.59 -43.55 -12.78
CA PRO A 144 24.39 -44.74 -12.60
C PRO A 144 23.57 -46.05 -12.65
N ALA A 145 24.02 -46.95 -13.54
CA ALA A 145 24.15 -48.42 -13.42
C ALA A 145 22.99 -49.23 -12.81
N ASP A 146 22.32 -50.10 -13.56
CA ASP A 146 22.75 -51.46 -13.98
C ASP A 146 22.73 -52.50 -12.85
N CYS A 147 21.76 -53.43 -12.89
CA CYS A 147 22.00 -54.88 -12.67
C CYS A 147 20.72 -55.74 -12.72
N ARG A 148 20.86 -56.91 -13.37
CA ARG A 148 19.99 -58.13 -13.43
C ARG A 148 19.00 -58.18 -14.62
N LEU A 149 18.93 -59.22 -15.45
CA LEU A 149 19.52 -60.56 -15.47
C LEU A 149 19.42 -61.12 -16.91
N LYS A 150 20.41 -61.94 -17.29
CA LYS A 150 20.50 -62.69 -18.56
C LYS A 150 19.61 -63.94 -18.58
N GLY A 151 19.19 -64.35 -19.78
CA GLY A 151 18.70 -65.70 -20.15
C GLY A 151 17.29 -65.63 -20.75
N ASN A 152 16.95 -66.19 -21.91
CA ASN A 152 17.53 -67.33 -22.61
C ASN A 152 17.18 -67.30 -24.12
N ARG A 153 17.98 -68.00 -24.92
CA ARG A 153 17.83 -68.20 -26.38
C ARG A 153 16.71 -69.19 -26.73
N GLY A 154 16.07 -68.96 -27.88
CA GLY A 154 15.58 -70.00 -28.79
C GLY A 154 14.16 -69.77 -29.35
N PRO A 155 13.98 -69.54 -30.67
CA PRO A 155 12.73 -69.85 -31.33
C PRO A 155 12.81 -71.29 -31.88
N GLY A 156 12.01 -72.18 -31.31
CA GLY A 156 11.69 -73.49 -31.88
C GLY A 156 10.52 -73.36 -32.86
N GLU A 157 10.45 -74.33 -33.77
CA GLU A 157 9.76 -74.33 -35.05
C GLU A 157 8.21 -74.38 -35.01
N MET A 158 7.66 -74.10 -36.19
CA MET A 158 6.28 -74.22 -36.68
C MET A 158 5.59 -75.57 -36.41
N SER A 159 4.32 -75.52 -36.02
CA SER A 159 3.13 -76.17 -36.65
C SER A 159 2.03 -76.43 -35.61
#